data_AF-A0A699XEX0-F1
#
_entry.id   AF-A0A699XEX0-F1
#
_cell.length_a   1.000
_cell.length_b   1.000
_cell.length_c   1.000
_cell.angle_alpha   90.00
_cell.angle_beta   90.00
_cell.angle_gamma   90.00
#
_symmetry.space_group_name_H-M   'P 1'
#
loop_
_entity.id
_entity.type
_entity.pdbx_description
1 polymer ?
#
loop_
_entity_poly.entity_id
_entity_poly.type
_entity_poly.pdbx_seq_one_letter_code
_entity_poly.pdbx_strand_id
1 'polypeptide(L)' 'MATECVHPDGALGYVQGTGKEPKDGQPVSYTSKPDFEDYGLGCFLLAGSEVY' A
#
# COMPACT_ATOMS: atom_id res chain seq x y z
N MET A 1 1.98 -3.81 -11.51
CA MET A 1 1.94 -3.06 -10.24
C MET A 1 0.70 -2.17 -10.16
N ALA A 2 0.61 -1.05 -10.90
CA ALA A 2 -0.58 -0.19 -10.82
C ALA A 2 -1.91 -0.93 -11.11
N THR A 3 -1.91 -1.89 -12.03
CA THR A 3 -3.09 -2.66 -12.42
C THR A 3 -3.60 -3.67 -11.38
N GLU A 4 -2.82 -3.95 -10.33
CA GLU A 4 -3.12 -5.01 -9.35
C GLU A 4 -3.28 -4.48 -7.92
N CYS A 5 -2.57 -3.39 -7.57
CA CYS A 5 -2.65 -2.81 -6.23
C CYS A 5 -3.49 -1.53 -6.16
N VAL A 6 -3.74 -0.83 -7.27
CA VAL A 6 -4.56 0.39 -7.26
C VAL A 6 -6.03 0.01 -7.38
N HIS A 7 -6.84 0.47 -6.43
CA HIS A 7 -8.28 0.34 -6.46
C HIS A 7 -8.90 1.33 -7.45
N PRO A 8 -10.15 1.10 -7.90
CA PRO A 8 -10.84 2.05 -8.77
C PRO A 8 -11.01 3.46 -8.16
N ASP A 9 -11.01 3.57 -6.84
CA ASP A 9 -11.08 4.84 -6.10
C ASP A 9 -9.71 5.49 -5.85
N GLY A 10 -8.62 4.87 -6.31
CA GLY A 10 -7.25 5.35 -6.14
C GLY A 10 -6.55 4.86 -4.88
N ALA A 11 -7.22 4.10 -4.00
CA ALA A 11 -6.58 3.52 -2.83
C ALA A 11 -5.54 2.45 -3.22
N LEU A 12 -4.52 2.27 -2.37
CA LEU A 12 -3.53 1.21 -2.55
C LEU A 12 -3.88 0.01 -1.68
N GLY A 13 -4.11 -1.13 -2.32
CA GLY A 13 -4.19 -2.44 -1.69
C GLY A 13 -2.81 -3.04 -1.43
N TYR A 14 -2.78 -4.09 -0.63
CA TYR A 14 -1.55 -4.79 -0.21
C TYR A 14 -0.53 -3.91 0.53
N VAL A 15 -0.99 -2.84 1.17
CA VAL A 15 -0.15 -2.01 2.03
C VAL A 15 -0.25 -2.53 3.46
N GLN A 16 0.89 -2.88 4.05
CA GLN A 16 0.94 -3.35 5.43
C GLN A 16 0.72 -2.16 6.39
N GLY A 17 -0.17 -2.36 7.36
CA GLY A 17 -0.39 -1.40 8.44
C GLY A 17 0.76 -1.30 9.44
N THR A 18 0.68 -0.32 10.33
CA THR A 18 1.67 -0.13 11.40
C THR A 18 1.53 -1.19 12.49
N GLY A 19 2.64 -1.55 13.14
CA GLY A 19 2.66 -2.54 14.22
C GLY A 19 4.03 -2.62 14.88
N LYS A 20 4.14 -3.35 15.99
CA LYS A 20 5.44 -3.61 16.63
C LYS A 20 6.21 -4.70 15.89
N GLU A 21 5.50 -5.62 15.26
CA GLU A 21 6.05 -6.73 14.50
C GLU A 21 5.21 -7.05 13.26
N PRO A 22 5.76 -7.72 12.22
CA PRO A 22 5.07 -7.93 10.95
C PRO A 22 3.70 -8.61 11.05
N LYS A 23 3.48 -9.46 12.05
CA LYS A 23 2.20 -10.18 12.23
C LYS A 23 1.04 -9.26 12.63
N ASP A 24 1.33 -8.10 13.20
CA ASP A 24 0.31 -7.16 13.70
C ASP A 24 -0.48 -6.53 12.54
N GLY A 25 0.12 -6.45 11.35
CA GLY A 25 -0.48 -5.90 10.13
C GLY A 25 -0.93 -6.96 9.12
N GLN A 26 -1.04 -8.23 9.52
CA GLN A 26 -1.39 -9.36 8.67
C GLN A 26 -2.81 -9.88 8.95
N PRO A 27 -3.50 -10.47 7.96
CA PRO A 27 -3.06 -10.68 6.58
C PRO A 27 -3.17 -9.41 5.72
N VAL A 28 -2.11 -9.14 4.95
CA VAL A 28 -2.11 -8.09 3.93
C VAL A 28 -2.86 -8.60 2.71
N SER A 29 -3.88 -7.86 2.27
CA SER A 29 -4.73 -8.26 1.15
C SER A 29 -5.09 -7.07 0.27
N TYR A 30 -5.77 -7.32 -0.85
CA TYR A 30 -6.21 -6.24 -1.73
C TYR A 30 -7.09 -5.23 -0.98
N THR A 31 -7.97 -5.68 -0.09
CA THR A 31 -8.90 -4.82 0.65
C THR A 31 -8.40 -4.42 2.05
N SER A 32 -7.21 -4.87 2.48
CA SER A 32 -6.66 -4.46 3.78
C SER A 32 -6.32 -2.98 3.75
N LYS A 33 -6.93 -2.19 4.64
CA LYS A 33 -6.59 -0.78 4.82
C LYS A 33 -5.64 -0.61 6.00
N PRO A 34 -4.46 0.01 5.79
CA PRO A 34 -3.57 0.34 6.89
C PRO A 34 -4.13 1.50 7.73
N ASP A 35 -3.70 1.60 8.99
CA ASP A 35 -4.05 2.73 9.86
C ASP A 35 -3.50 4.07 9.34
N PHE A 36 -2.37 4.01 8.62
CA PHE A 36 -1.71 5.13 7.95
C PHE A 36 -1.30 4.72 6.53
N GLU A 37 -1.68 5.52 5.54
CA GLU A 37 -1.56 5.23 4.11
C GLU A 37 -0.48 6.08 3.40
N ASP A 38 0.13 7.02 4.13
CA ASP A 38 1.08 8.02 3.66
C ASP A 38 2.41 7.43 3.15
N TYR A 39 3.01 6.50 3.90
CA TYR A 39 4.28 5.88 3.51
C TYR A 39 4.15 5.00 2.26
N GLY A 40 3.14 4.14 2.21
CA GLY A 40 2.91 3.24 1.07
C GLY A 40 2.60 4.02 -0.21
N LEU A 41 1.75 5.04 -0.10
CA LEU A 41 1.44 5.95 -1.20
C LEU A 41 2.67 6.73 -1.67
N GLY A 42 3.44 7.31 -0.75
CA GLY A 42 4.66 8.05 -1.07
C GLY A 42 5.68 7.19 -1.83
N CYS A 43 5.93 5.97 -1.36
CA CYS A 43 6.80 5.01 -2.04
C CYS A 43 6.29 4.64 -3.43
N PHE A 44 4.97 4.44 -3.59
CA PHE A 44 4.38 4.13 -4.90
C PHE A 44 4.57 5.29 -5.89
N LEU A 45 4.36 6.53 -5.47
CA LEU A 45 4.54 7.71 -6.30
C LEU A 45 6.03 7.93 -6.66
N LEU A 46 6.94 7.73 -5.72
CA LEU A 46 8.38 7.81 -5.96
C LEU A 46 8.85 6.74 -6.95
N ALA A 47 8.36 5.50 -6.82
CA ALA A 47 8.65 4.47 -7.81
C ALA A 47 8.10 4.87 -9.19
N GLY A 48 6.88 5.42 -9.25
CA GLY A 48 6.28 5.92 -10.47
C GLY A 48 7.08 7.03 -11.15
N SER A 49 7.76 7.91 -10.39
CA SER A 49 8.58 8.98 -10.96
C SER A 49 9.87 8.49 -11.62
N GLU A 50 10.39 7.33 -11.21
CA GLU A 50 11.64 6.75 -11.72
C GLU A 50 11.44 5.76 -12.88
N VAL A 51 10.18 5.39 -13.17
CA VAL A 51 9.83 4.39 -14.20
C VAL A 51 9.46 5.03 -15.54
N TYR A 52 9.46 6.37 -15.61
CA TYR A 52 9.12 7.14 -16.82
C TYR A 52 10.33 7.42 -17.73
#